data_AF-A0A7Z9ZM18-F1
#
_entry.id   AF-A0A7Z9ZM18-F1
#
_cell.length_a   1.000
_cell.length_b   1.000
_cell.length_c   1.000
_cell.angle_alpha   90.00
_cell.angle_beta   90.00
_cell.angle_gamma   90.00
#
_symmetry.space_group_name_H-M   'P 1'
#
loop_
_entity.id
_entity.type
_entity.pdbx_description
1 polymer ?
#
loop_
_entity_poly.entity_id
_entity_poly.type
_entity_poly.pdbx_seq_one_letter_code
_entity_poly.pdbx_strand_id
1 'polypeptide(L)'
;MTGRERVLTALAHREPDRVPIDLGASLVTGINAVAYHRLKQYLGLDGGPVRVADIVLQLAEMEEPIRRRFGVDVVGLPTLEPLPGVHNTHWKPWTLPDGSPALISADFEPEVTETGDLLIRGPDGSIAQWMPAGTYHFLPKDAPL
;
A
#
# COMPACT_ATOMS: atom_id res chain seq x y z
N MET A 1 -7.53 12.29 24.80
CA MET A 1 -6.46 11.28 24.88
C MET A 1 -5.57 11.38 23.64
N THR A 2 -4.28 11.03 23.74
CA THR A 2 -3.40 10.86 22.57
C THR A 2 -3.80 9.60 21.79
N GLY A 3 -3.36 9.46 20.52
CA GLY A 3 -3.62 8.25 19.73
C GLY A 3 -3.13 6.98 20.42
N ARG A 4 -1.91 7.03 20.99
CA ARG A 4 -1.34 5.93 21.78
C ARG A 4 -2.19 5.59 23.00
N GLU A 5 -2.60 6.58 23.80
CA GLU A 5 -3.46 6.36 24.96
C GLU A 5 -4.81 5.75 24.58
N ARG A 6 -5.40 6.23 23.47
CA ARG A 6 -6.68 5.75 22.94
C ARG A 6 -6.61 4.28 22.58
N VAL A 7 -5.58 3.88 21.81
CA VAL A 7 -5.33 2.48 21.43
C VAL A 7 -5.11 1.60 22.65
N LEU A 8 -4.23 2.00 23.57
CA LEU A 8 -3.94 1.22 24.78
C LEU A 8 -5.15 1.08 25.71
N THR A 9 -6.02 2.08 25.76
CA THR A 9 -7.27 2.02 26.55
C THR A 9 -8.26 1.03 25.95
N ALA A 10 -8.45 1.07 24.62
CA ALA A 10 -9.31 0.13 23.91
C ALA A 10 -8.79 -1.32 24.04
N LEU A 11 -7.48 -1.54 23.88
CA LEU A 11 -6.85 -2.86 24.07
C LEU A 11 -6.96 -3.39 25.51
N ALA A 12 -7.11 -2.50 26.48
CA ALA A 12 -7.39 -2.84 27.88
C ALA A 12 -8.89 -3.07 28.15
N HIS A 13 -9.73 -3.19 27.12
CA HIS A 13 -11.19 -3.37 27.21
C HIS A 13 -11.88 -2.27 28.03
N ARG A 14 -11.35 -1.04 27.98
CA ARG A 14 -11.96 0.16 28.58
C ARG A 14 -12.42 1.10 27.47
N GLU A 15 -13.48 1.86 27.74
CA GLU A 15 -14.02 2.83 26.79
C GLU A 15 -13.07 4.05 26.67
N PRO A 16 -12.50 4.31 25.48
CA PRO A 16 -11.71 5.51 25.22
C PRO A 16 -12.59 6.73 24.89
N ASP A 17 -11.96 7.89 24.68
CA ASP A 17 -12.65 9.13 24.26
C ASP A 17 -13.32 9.04 22.87
N ARG A 18 -12.88 8.10 22.02
CA ARG A 18 -13.55 7.64 20.79
C ARG A 18 -12.91 6.34 20.30
N VAL A 19 -13.57 5.65 19.36
CA VAL A 19 -13.01 4.46 18.69
C VAL A 19 -11.65 4.80 18.04
N PRO A 20 -10.59 4.03 18.31
CA PRO A 20 -9.30 4.19 17.64
C PRO A 20 -9.40 3.89 16.14
N ILE A 21 -8.66 4.63 15.31
CA ILE A 21 -8.64 4.49 13.85
C ILE A 21 -7.26 4.00 13.40
N ASP A 22 -7.24 2.87 12.68
CA ASP A 22 -6.08 2.42 11.89
C ASP A 22 -6.36 2.67 10.40
N LEU A 23 -5.40 3.34 9.75
CA LEU A 23 -5.32 3.47 8.30
C LEU A 23 -3.84 3.44 7.90
N GLY A 24 -3.41 2.30 7.38
CA GLY A 24 -2.06 2.07 6.89
C GLY A 24 -1.02 1.68 7.94
N ALA A 25 -1.41 1.20 9.13
CA ALA A 25 -0.45 0.67 10.10
C ALA A 25 -0.09 -0.80 9.92
N SER A 26 -0.84 -1.55 9.11
CA SER A 26 -0.54 -2.93 8.73
C SER A 26 -0.51 -3.09 7.21
N LEU A 27 -0.06 -4.26 6.75
CA LEU A 27 -0.02 -4.63 5.34
C LEU A 27 -1.40 -4.64 4.67
N VAL A 28 -2.50 -4.69 5.43
CA VAL A 28 -3.86 -4.83 4.89
C VAL A 28 -4.80 -3.69 5.27
N THR A 29 -4.38 -2.78 6.16
CA THR A 29 -5.24 -1.69 6.66
C THR A 29 -5.06 -0.38 5.89
N GLY A 30 -4.41 -0.42 4.74
CA GLY A 30 -4.20 0.74 3.86
C GLY A 30 -5.37 1.02 2.91
N ILE A 31 -5.10 1.86 1.91
CA ILE A 31 -6.01 2.19 0.81
C ILE A 31 -5.26 1.94 -0.50
N ASN A 32 -5.97 1.39 -1.50
CA ASN A 32 -5.41 1.16 -2.82
C ASN A 32 -4.83 2.45 -3.42
N ALA A 33 -3.67 2.36 -4.07
CA ALA A 33 -2.93 3.50 -4.58
C ALA A 33 -3.71 4.35 -5.59
N VAL A 34 -4.55 3.73 -6.43
CA VAL A 34 -5.45 4.44 -7.36
C VAL A 34 -6.51 5.23 -6.60
N ALA A 35 -7.17 4.59 -5.63
CA ALA A 35 -8.19 5.24 -4.82
C ALA A 35 -7.58 6.40 -4.00
N TYR A 36 -6.38 6.20 -3.48
CA TYR A 36 -5.65 7.20 -2.74
C TYR A 36 -5.21 8.39 -3.61
N HIS A 37 -4.73 8.14 -4.84
CA HIS A 37 -4.42 9.20 -5.80
C HIS A 37 -5.66 10.10 -6.04
N ARG A 38 -6.82 9.49 -6.27
CA ARG A 38 -8.09 10.22 -6.44
C ARG A 38 -8.48 11.00 -5.18
N LEU A 39 -8.28 10.41 -4.00
CA LEU A 39 -8.51 11.08 -2.73
C LEU A 39 -7.61 12.33 -2.57
N LYS A 40 -6.32 12.24 -2.93
CA LYS A 40 -5.41 13.39 -2.92
C LYS A 40 -5.92 14.50 -3.83
N GLN A 41 -6.34 14.18 -5.06
CA GLN A 41 -6.89 15.17 -5.98
C GLN A 41 -8.16 15.82 -5.44
N TYR A 42 -9.08 15.03 -4.90
CA TYR A 42 -10.32 15.54 -4.31
C TYR A 42 -10.07 16.47 -3.11
N LEU A 43 -9.07 16.16 -2.29
CA LEU A 43 -8.70 16.95 -1.12
C LEU A 43 -7.75 18.12 -1.45
N GLY A 44 -7.32 18.28 -2.71
CA GLY A 44 -6.37 19.31 -3.12
C GLY A 44 -4.96 19.14 -2.52
N LEU A 45 -4.53 17.89 -2.29
CA LEU A 45 -3.18 17.60 -1.77
C LEU A 45 -2.16 17.54 -2.91
N ASP A 46 -1.10 18.35 -2.82
CA ASP A 46 -0.08 18.57 -3.85
C ASP A 46 1.29 17.95 -3.51
N GLY A 47 1.37 17.07 -2.51
CA GLY A 47 2.59 16.40 -2.04
C GLY A 47 3.24 15.41 -3.01
N GLY A 48 3.01 15.55 -4.32
CA GLY A 48 3.57 14.71 -5.38
C GLY A 48 2.83 13.39 -5.62
N PRO A 49 3.39 12.51 -6.46
CA PRO A 49 2.82 11.21 -6.79
C PRO A 49 2.65 10.31 -5.57
N VAL A 50 1.72 9.37 -5.65
CA VAL A 50 1.53 8.35 -4.61
C VAL A 50 2.73 7.42 -4.56
N ARG A 51 3.23 7.10 -3.37
CA ARG A 51 4.20 6.01 -3.17
C ARG A 51 3.44 4.71 -2.89
N VAL A 52 3.72 3.65 -3.66
CA VAL A 52 3.21 2.30 -3.40
C VAL A 52 4.03 1.69 -2.26
N ALA A 53 3.37 1.41 -1.14
CA ALA A 53 4.00 0.83 0.05
C ALA A 53 3.91 -0.70 0.06
N ASP A 54 2.77 -1.24 -0.36
CA ASP A 54 2.56 -2.68 -0.54
C ASP A 54 2.35 -2.98 -2.03
N ILE A 55 3.25 -3.77 -2.61
CA ILE A 55 3.25 -4.07 -4.04
C ILE A 55 2.19 -5.10 -4.40
N VAL A 56 1.93 -6.09 -3.54
CA VAL A 56 0.98 -7.17 -3.84
C VAL A 56 -0.44 -6.61 -3.83
N LEU A 57 -0.80 -5.90 -2.78
CA LEU A 57 -2.13 -5.31 -2.60
C LEU A 57 -2.28 -3.93 -3.25
N GLN A 58 -1.20 -3.40 -3.84
CA GLN A 58 -1.13 -2.08 -4.46
C GLN A 58 -1.62 -0.98 -3.52
N LEU A 59 -1.16 -0.99 -2.26
CA LEU A 59 -1.56 -0.02 -1.24
C LEU A 59 -0.62 1.18 -1.24
N ALA A 60 -1.19 2.37 -1.02
CA ALA A 60 -0.43 3.60 -0.88
C ALA A 60 0.24 3.72 0.50
N GLU A 61 1.39 4.39 0.52
CA GLU A 61 1.96 4.97 1.73
C GLU A 61 1.05 6.09 2.26
N MET A 62 0.63 5.99 3.51
CA MET A 62 -0.25 6.99 4.12
C MET A 62 0.52 8.22 4.56
N GLU A 63 0.29 9.33 3.86
CA GLU A 63 0.96 10.60 4.15
C GLU A 63 0.41 11.25 5.43
N GLU A 64 1.29 11.96 6.13
CA GLU A 64 0.97 12.64 7.39
C GLU A 64 -0.25 13.58 7.31
N PRO A 65 -0.48 14.38 6.22
CA PRO A 65 -1.67 15.21 6.10
C PRO A 65 -2.97 14.40 6.14
N ILE A 66 -3.01 13.22 5.52
CA ILE A 66 -4.18 12.33 5.53
C ILE A 66 -4.38 11.74 6.92
N ARG A 67 -3.30 11.26 7.54
CA ARG A 67 -3.34 10.71 8.89
C ARG A 67 -3.88 11.73 9.90
N ARG A 68 -3.43 12.99 9.81
CA ARG A 68 -3.96 14.09 10.63
C ARG A 68 -5.41 14.44 10.31
N ARG A 69 -5.75 14.55 9.02
CA ARG A 69 -7.09 14.93 8.55
C ARG A 69 -8.18 13.98 9.04
N PHE A 70 -7.89 12.68 9.08
CA PHE A 70 -8.83 11.64 9.50
C PHE A 70 -8.64 11.16 10.94
N GLY A 71 -7.68 11.74 11.69
CA GLY A 71 -7.45 11.39 13.09
C GLY A 71 -6.95 9.96 13.29
N VAL A 72 -6.10 9.46 12.38
CA VAL A 72 -5.49 8.13 12.47
C VAL A 72 -4.61 8.05 13.73
N ASP A 73 -4.79 7.00 14.51
CA ASP A 73 -4.22 6.88 15.86
C ASP A 73 -2.90 6.11 15.92
N VAL A 74 -2.53 5.51 14.79
CA VAL A 74 -1.35 4.65 14.64
C VAL A 74 -0.46 5.12 13.49
N VAL A 75 0.80 4.70 13.53
CA VAL A 75 1.79 4.89 12.47
C VAL A 75 2.23 3.49 12.06
N GLY A 76 2.13 3.16 10.77
CA GLY A 76 2.75 1.95 10.24
C GLY A 76 4.26 2.08 10.19
N LEU A 77 4.97 1.03 10.61
CA LEU A 77 6.39 0.94 10.32
C LEU A 77 6.54 0.48 8.87
N PRO A 78 7.29 1.21 8.03
CA PRO A 78 7.53 0.78 6.66
C PRO A 78 8.18 -0.60 6.63
N THR A 79 7.69 -1.47 5.76
CA THR A 79 8.33 -2.76 5.50
C THR A 79 9.54 -2.51 4.62
N LEU A 80 10.74 -2.87 5.11
CA LEU A 80 11.99 -2.68 4.36
C LEU A 80 11.98 -3.52 3.09
N GLU A 81 11.58 -4.77 3.17
CA GLU A 81 11.57 -5.74 2.08
C GLU A 81 10.15 -6.29 1.89
N PRO A 82 9.26 -5.59 1.17
CA PRO A 82 7.88 -6.03 0.93
C PRO A 82 7.78 -7.29 0.07
N LEU A 83 8.80 -7.58 -0.73
CA LEU A 83 8.95 -8.79 -1.53
C LEU A 83 10.41 -9.24 -1.47
N PRO A 84 10.72 -10.55 -1.58
CA PRO A 84 12.09 -11.03 -1.60
C PRO A 84 12.95 -10.28 -2.65
N GLY A 85 14.01 -9.64 -2.19
CA GLY A 85 14.95 -8.87 -3.01
C GLY A 85 14.50 -7.45 -3.40
N VAL A 86 13.30 -7.02 -3.03
CA VAL A 86 12.78 -5.69 -3.35
C VAL A 86 12.81 -4.82 -2.11
N HIS A 87 13.62 -3.75 -2.10
CA HIS A 87 13.76 -2.90 -0.92
C HIS A 87 13.06 -1.54 -1.09
N ASN A 88 12.31 -1.12 -0.07
CA ASN A 88 11.67 0.19 0.01
C ASN A 88 12.63 1.27 0.53
N THR A 89 13.81 1.40 -0.07
CA THR A 89 14.83 2.40 0.31
C THR A 89 15.00 3.51 -0.71
N HIS A 90 14.52 3.29 -1.94
CA HIS A 90 14.59 4.23 -3.05
C HIS A 90 13.46 3.94 -4.04
N TRP A 91 13.09 4.95 -4.82
CA TRP A 91 11.87 4.92 -5.63
C TRP A 91 12.14 5.28 -7.10
N LYS A 92 11.41 4.62 -8.01
CA LYS A 92 11.36 4.97 -9.43
C LYS A 92 9.96 5.41 -9.85
N PRO A 93 9.81 6.20 -10.93
CA PRO A 93 8.51 6.48 -11.53
C PRO A 93 7.75 5.20 -11.87
N TRP A 94 6.44 5.23 -11.62
CA TRP A 94 5.54 4.12 -11.89
C TRP A 94 4.21 4.63 -12.42
N THR A 95 3.52 3.79 -13.20
CA THR A 95 2.18 4.06 -13.69
C THR A 95 1.22 3.08 -13.04
N LEU A 96 0.25 3.61 -12.29
CA LEU A 96 -0.79 2.79 -11.67
C LEU A 96 -1.72 2.19 -12.72
N PRO A 97 -2.51 1.16 -12.39
CA PRO A 97 -3.38 0.50 -13.37
C PRO A 97 -4.41 1.41 -14.06
N ASP A 98 -4.77 2.56 -13.46
CA ASP A 98 -5.66 3.54 -14.10
C ASP A 98 -4.91 4.65 -14.89
N GLY A 99 -3.61 4.50 -15.07
CA GLY A 99 -2.74 5.46 -15.77
C GLY A 99 -2.23 6.60 -14.90
N SER A 100 -2.65 6.70 -13.63
CA SER A 100 -2.17 7.77 -12.74
C SER A 100 -0.69 7.61 -12.36
N PRO A 101 0.03 8.73 -12.15
CA PRO A 101 1.45 8.69 -11.79
C PRO A 101 1.64 8.25 -10.33
N ALA A 102 2.64 7.42 -10.11
CA ALA A 102 3.06 6.95 -8.80
C ALA A 102 4.58 6.78 -8.74
N LEU A 103 5.03 6.34 -7.57
CA LEU A 103 6.36 5.90 -7.27
C LEU A 103 6.27 4.49 -6.69
N ILE A 104 7.18 3.61 -7.08
CA ILE A 104 7.31 2.25 -6.54
C ILE A 104 8.78 1.99 -6.19
N SER A 105 9.07 0.95 -5.39
CA SER A 105 10.45 0.55 -5.12
C SER A 105 11.21 0.41 -6.44
N ALA A 106 12.41 0.99 -6.52
CA ALA A 106 13.21 0.91 -7.73
C ALA A 106 13.71 -0.52 -8.01
N ASP A 107 13.83 -1.35 -6.97
CA ASP A 107 14.19 -2.77 -7.05
C ASP A 107 13.06 -3.65 -7.62
N PHE A 108 11.84 -3.12 -7.72
CA PHE A 108 10.71 -3.88 -8.24
C PHE A 108 10.70 -3.90 -9.77
N GLU A 109 11.06 -5.03 -10.37
CA GLU A 109 11.05 -5.24 -11.82
C GLU A 109 10.15 -6.45 -12.17
N PRO A 110 8.83 -6.25 -12.34
CA PRO A 110 7.94 -7.33 -12.75
C PRO A 110 8.13 -7.67 -14.22
N GLU A 111 7.86 -8.92 -14.58
CA GLU A 111 7.73 -9.29 -15.99
C GLU A 111 6.38 -8.78 -16.52
N VAL A 112 6.41 -8.12 -17.68
CA VAL A 112 5.22 -7.63 -18.38
C VAL A 112 4.95 -8.52 -19.58
N THR A 113 3.76 -9.10 -19.66
CA THR A 113 3.34 -9.95 -20.78
C THR A 113 2.83 -9.14 -21.96
N GLU A 114 2.64 -9.77 -23.12
CA GLU A 114 2.05 -9.14 -24.32
C GLU A 114 0.62 -8.60 -24.07
N THR A 115 -0.12 -9.23 -23.16
CA THR A 115 -1.48 -8.81 -22.77
C THR A 115 -1.48 -7.70 -21.73
N GLY A 116 -0.31 -7.29 -21.22
CA GLY A 116 -0.15 -6.25 -20.20
C GLY A 116 -0.27 -6.74 -18.76
N ASP A 117 -0.33 -8.05 -18.54
CA ASP A 117 -0.29 -8.61 -17.19
C ASP A 117 1.09 -8.42 -16.56
N LEU A 118 1.12 -8.22 -15.24
CA LEU A 118 2.35 -8.19 -14.45
C LEU A 118 2.56 -9.53 -13.73
N LEU A 119 3.76 -10.07 -13.81
CA LEU A 119 4.15 -11.31 -13.15
C LEU A 119 5.29 -11.06 -12.17
N ILE A 120 5.18 -11.64 -10.99
CA ILE A 120 6.26 -11.74 -10.01
C ILE A 120 6.66 -13.21 -9.95
N ARG A 121 7.94 -13.48 -10.25
CA ARG A 121 8.48 -14.85 -10.22
C ARG A 121 9.07 -15.19 -8.86
N GLY A 122 8.89 -16.44 -8.46
CA GLY A 122 9.60 -17.01 -7.33
C GLY A 122 11.07 -17.33 -7.68
N PRO A 123 11.89 -17.67 -6.68
CA PRO A 123 13.30 -18.03 -6.89
C PRO A 123 13.51 -19.24 -7.81
N ASP A 124 12.53 -20.12 -7.94
CA ASP A 124 12.53 -21.30 -8.80
C ASP A 124 12.05 -21.01 -10.24
N GLY A 125 11.74 -19.74 -10.55
CA GLY A 125 11.23 -19.29 -11.85
C GLY A 125 9.73 -19.47 -12.06
N SER A 126 9.01 -20.10 -11.12
CA SER A 126 7.55 -20.21 -11.14
C SER A 126 6.90 -18.82 -10.99
N ILE A 127 5.66 -18.66 -11.46
CA ILE A 127 4.92 -17.41 -11.27
C ILE A 127 4.33 -17.45 -9.87
N ALA A 128 4.91 -16.70 -8.95
CA ALA A 128 4.44 -16.63 -7.56
C ALA A 128 3.18 -15.77 -7.44
N GLN A 129 3.18 -14.62 -8.14
CA GLN A 129 2.05 -13.68 -8.15
C GLN A 129 1.79 -13.17 -9.56
N TRP A 130 0.53 -12.87 -9.85
CA TRP A 130 0.06 -12.37 -11.15
C TRP A 130 -0.98 -11.28 -10.94
N MET A 131 -0.80 -10.15 -11.60
CA MET A 131 -1.80 -9.09 -11.71
C MET A 131 -2.27 -9.03 -13.17
N PRO A 132 -3.47 -9.55 -13.48
CA PRO A 132 -4.03 -9.43 -14.83
C PRO A 132 -4.16 -7.97 -15.26
N ALA A 133 -4.00 -7.70 -16.55
CA ALA A 133 -4.19 -6.37 -17.12
C ALA A 133 -5.57 -5.80 -16.75
N GLY A 134 -5.60 -4.54 -16.32
CA GLY A 134 -6.84 -3.87 -15.90
C GLY A 134 -7.34 -4.22 -14.49
N THR A 135 -6.58 -5.00 -13.72
CA THR A 135 -6.85 -5.24 -12.29
C THR A 135 -5.99 -4.36 -11.39
N TYR A 136 -6.23 -4.41 -10.08
CA TYR A 136 -5.68 -3.46 -9.11
C TYR A 136 -4.87 -4.10 -7.98
N HIS A 137 -4.55 -5.39 -8.07
CA HIS A 137 -3.70 -6.11 -7.11
C HIS A 137 -3.24 -7.44 -7.71
N PHE A 138 -2.13 -7.94 -7.19
CA PHE A 138 -1.61 -9.25 -7.52
C PHE A 138 -2.38 -10.34 -6.75
N LEU A 139 -2.54 -11.49 -7.41
CA LEU A 139 -3.09 -12.71 -6.84
C LEU A 139 -2.03 -13.82 -6.90
N PRO A 140 -1.97 -14.73 -5.92
CA PRO A 140 -1.13 -15.91 -6.04
C PRO A 140 -1.68 -16.79 -7.17
N LYS A 141 -0.80 -17.22 -8.09
CA LYS A 141 -1.23 -17.96 -9.28
C LYS A 141 -1.88 -19.30 -8.94
N ASP A 142 -1.31 -20.02 -7.97
CA ASP A 142 -1.71 -21.37 -7.61
C ASP A 142 -2.34 -21.43 -6.20
N ALA A 143 -3.04 -20.37 -5.78
CA ALA A 143 -3.73 -20.37 -4.49
C ALA A 143 -4.76 -21.51 -4.44
N PRO A 144 -4.69 -22.43 -3.47
CA PRO A 144 -5.75 -23.41 -3.28
C PRO A 144 -6.99 -22.64 -2.77
N LEU A 145 -8.04 -22.60 -3.57
CA LEU A 145 -9.38 -22.23 -3.11
C LEU A 145 -10.00 -23.37 -2.31
#